data_AF-A0AAN5LC01-F1
#
_entry.id   AF-A0AAN5LC01-F1
#
_cell.length_a   1.000
_cell.length_b   1.000
_cell.length_c   1.000
_cell.angle_alpha   90.00
_cell.angle_beta   90.00
_cell.angle_gamma   90.00
#
_symmetry.space_group_name_H-M   'P 1'
#
loop_
_entity.id
_entity.type
_entity.pdbx_description
1 polymer ?
#
loop_
_entity_poly.entity_id
_entity_poly.type
_entity_poly.pdbx_seq_one_letter_code
_entity_poly.pdbx_strand_id
1 'polypeptide(L)'
;MTDKYLSVYNADVKPSRERILCRLQTSLGATGFKVTDGPLRVKIKGVYFDKTPGNGWDAQSTSLLVDGKHLLLAVPDVSCADGRIVREEIEQAEEKLRDYPSFENWIFNKLELCDSGMSLWRNNSVWLMAFSHKHKVILFQSSLGYLGNVRGKVPDECIRIKHSEYVALLEE
;
A
#
# COMPACT_ATOMS: atom_id res chain seq x y z
N MET A 1 23.58 6.86 -3.14
CA MET A 1 23.22 6.11 -1.93
C MET A 1 21.72 6.07 -1.90
N THR A 2 21.16 4.92 -2.22
CA THR A 2 19.72 4.70 -2.14
C THR A 2 19.57 3.47 -1.28
N ASP A 3 19.18 3.73 -0.05
CA ASP A 3 18.48 2.87 0.87
C ASP A 3 18.75 1.38 0.84
N LYS A 4 19.49 0.86 1.84
CA LYS A 4 19.58 -0.59 2.15
C LYS A 4 18.19 -1.22 2.07
N TYR A 5 17.20 -0.58 2.67
CA TYR A 5 15.84 -1.08 2.74
C TYR A 5 15.09 -0.99 1.41
N LEU A 6 15.18 0.13 0.71
CA LEU A 6 14.57 0.29 -0.61
C LEU A 6 15.23 -0.65 -1.63
N SER A 7 16.53 -0.87 -1.53
CA SER A 7 17.29 -1.81 -2.37
C SER A 7 16.82 -3.24 -2.14
N VAL A 8 16.70 -3.66 -0.87
CA VAL A 8 16.16 -4.98 -0.52
C VAL A 8 14.71 -5.12 -1.00
N TYR A 9 13.88 -4.11 -0.77
CA TYR A 9 12.50 -4.12 -1.25
C TYR A 9 12.41 -4.22 -2.78
N ASN A 10 13.21 -3.43 -3.49
CA ASN A 10 13.26 -3.42 -4.95
C ASN A 10 13.78 -4.74 -5.54
N ALA A 11 14.63 -5.46 -4.81
CA ALA A 11 15.15 -6.75 -5.23
C ALA A 11 14.16 -7.89 -4.93
N ASP A 12 13.59 -7.93 -3.72
CA ASP A 12 12.94 -9.14 -3.20
C ASP A 12 11.42 -9.09 -3.24
N VAL A 13 10.82 -7.90 -3.16
CA VAL A 13 9.36 -7.75 -2.95
C VAL A 13 8.68 -7.08 -4.12
N LYS A 14 9.20 -5.91 -4.53
CA LYS A 14 8.64 -5.10 -5.62
C LYS A 14 8.43 -5.90 -6.91
N PRO A 15 9.38 -6.71 -7.40
CA PRO A 15 9.22 -7.40 -8.68
C PRO A 15 8.07 -8.43 -8.65
N SER A 16 7.91 -9.14 -7.52
CA SER A 16 6.83 -10.09 -7.32
C SER A 16 5.48 -9.40 -7.24
N ARG A 17 5.40 -8.30 -6.50
CA ARG A 17 4.21 -7.45 -6.40
C ARG A 17 3.79 -6.90 -7.77
N GLU A 18 4.73 -6.30 -8.51
CA GLU A 18 4.50 -5.77 -9.85
C GLU A 18 4.08 -6.87 -10.82
N ARG A 19 4.69 -8.06 -10.75
CA ARG A 19 4.29 -9.20 -11.59
C ARG A 19 2.84 -9.61 -11.35
N ILE A 20 2.37 -9.64 -10.11
CA ILE A 20 0.97 -9.96 -9.79
C ILE A 20 0.04 -8.90 -10.38
N LEU A 21 0.33 -7.62 -10.12
CA LEU A 21 -0.48 -6.50 -10.62
C LEU A 21 -0.48 -6.42 -12.14
N CYS A 22 0.67 -6.56 -12.81
CA CYS A 22 0.76 -6.55 -14.27
C CYS A 22 0.00 -7.71 -14.92
N ARG A 23 0.03 -8.91 -14.31
CA ARG A 23 -0.76 -10.06 -14.78
C ARG A 23 -2.25 -9.78 -14.68
N LEU A 24 -2.70 -9.30 -13.51
CA LEU A 24 -4.10 -8.93 -13.31
C LEU A 24 -4.50 -7.79 -14.27
N GLN A 25 -3.63 -6.81 -14.47
CA GLN A 25 -3.87 -5.68 -15.36
C GLN A 25 -4.07 -6.14 -16.80
N THR A 26 -3.22 -7.06 -17.27
CA THR A 26 -3.31 -7.65 -18.61
C THR A 26 -4.59 -8.47 -18.75
N SER A 27 -4.91 -9.31 -17.77
CA SER A 27 -6.09 -10.18 -17.78
C SER A 27 -7.39 -9.37 -17.85
N LEU A 28 -7.48 -8.30 -17.05
CA LEU A 28 -8.68 -7.48 -16.97
C LEU A 28 -8.77 -6.41 -18.07
N GLY A 29 -7.70 -6.19 -18.85
CA GLY A 29 -7.61 -5.05 -19.77
C GLY A 29 -7.59 -3.70 -19.04
N ALA A 30 -7.04 -3.65 -17.83
CA ALA A 30 -7.02 -2.47 -16.98
C ALA A 30 -5.85 -1.53 -17.30
N THR A 31 -5.99 -0.27 -16.92
CA THR A 31 -4.91 0.74 -16.93
C THR A 31 -4.20 0.81 -15.58
N GLY A 32 -4.89 0.47 -14.49
CA GLY A 32 -4.31 0.47 -13.15
C GLY A 32 -5.32 0.09 -12.08
N PHE A 33 -4.92 0.23 -10.82
CA PHE A 33 -5.71 -0.21 -9.68
C PHE A 33 -5.74 0.84 -8.58
N LYS A 34 -6.90 0.99 -7.94
CA LYS A 34 -7.03 1.66 -6.66
C LYS A 34 -6.77 0.65 -5.54
N VAL A 35 -5.53 0.56 -5.07
CA VAL A 35 -5.12 -0.40 -4.04
C VAL A 35 -5.10 0.27 -2.66
N THR A 36 -5.56 -0.45 -1.65
CA THR A 36 -5.35 -0.11 -0.25
C THR A 36 -4.55 -1.24 0.39
N ASP A 37 -3.32 -0.93 0.81
CA ASP A 37 -2.48 -1.86 1.55
C ASP A 37 -2.66 -1.61 3.05
N GLY A 38 -3.45 -2.45 3.72
CA GLY A 38 -3.51 -2.50 5.17
C GLY A 38 -2.51 -3.50 5.75
N PRO A 39 -2.23 -3.43 7.07
CA PRO A 39 -1.26 -4.31 7.76
C PRO A 39 -1.67 -5.79 7.70
N LEU A 40 -2.98 -6.08 7.57
CA LEU A 40 -3.49 -7.46 7.53
C LEU A 40 -4.04 -7.87 6.16
N ARG A 41 -4.34 -6.90 5.27
CA ARG A 41 -5.00 -7.17 3.99
C ARG A 41 -4.65 -6.13 2.94
N VAL A 42 -4.25 -6.59 1.77
CA VAL A 42 -4.25 -5.82 0.53
C VAL A 42 -5.65 -5.91 -0.08
N LYS A 43 -6.23 -4.78 -0.49
CA LYS A 43 -7.54 -4.72 -1.14
C LYS A 43 -7.48 -3.86 -2.39
N ILE A 44 -7.98 -4.38 -3.51
CA ILE A 44 -8.24 -3.63 -4.73
C ILE A 44 -9.64 -3.07 -4.61
N LYS A 45 -9.73 -1.77 -4.33
CA LYS A 45 -11.00 -1.03 -4.14
C LYS A 45 -11.69 -0.69 -5.45
N GLY A 46 -10.95 -0.75 -6.55
CA GLY A 46 -11.49 -0.63 -7.89
C GLY A 46 -10.38 -0.66 -8.94
N VAL A 47 -10.80 -0.72 -10.18
CA VAL A 47 -9.95 -0.92 -11.36
C VAL A 47 -10.12 0.27 -12.29
N TYR A 48 -9.02 0.83 -12.76
CA TYR A 48 -9.01 1.95 -13.68
C TYR A 48 -8.94 1.47 -15.11
N PHE A 49 -9.76 2.07 -15.98
CA PHE A 49 -9.79 1.81 -17.41
C PHE A 49 -9.66 3.12 -18.20
N ASP A 50 -8.99 3.09 -19.34
CA ASP A 50 -8.88 4.19 -20.30
C ASP A 50 -10.06 4.24 -21.29
N LYS A 51 -10.95 3.24 -21.21
CA LYS A 51 -12.19 3.09 -22.00
C LYS A 51 -13.28 2.49 -21.12
N THR A 52 -14.53 2.57 -21.55
CA THR A 52 -15.63 1.92 -20.83
C THR A 52 -15.37 0.40 -20.75
N PRO A 53 -15.36 -0.20 -19.55
CA PRO A 53 -15.16 -1.63 -19.41
C PRO A 53 -16.37 -2.39 -19.98
N GLY A 54 -16.17 -3.68 -20.31
CA GLY A 54 -17.23 -4.54 -20.82
C GLY A 54 -18.29 -4.91 -19.78
N ASN A 55 -19.08 -5.94 -20.08
CA ASN A 55 -20.03 -6.50 -19.12
C ASN A 55 -19.31 -6.99 -17.85
N GLY A 56 -20.00 -6.99 -16.71
CA GLY A 56 -19.43 -7.44 -15.43
C GLY A 56 -18.83 -6.35 -14.56
N TRP A 57 -18.99 -5.08 -14.96
CA TRP A 57 -18.44 -3.93 -14.25
C TRP A 57 -19.50 -2.90 -13.92
N ASP A 58 -19.47 -2.39 -12.70
CA ASP A 58 -20.20 -1.20 -12.28
C ASP A 58 -19.23 -0.01 -12.28
N ALA A 59 -19.43 0.89 -13.24
CA ALA A 59 -18.56 2.04 -13.44
C ALA A 59 -18.97 3.20 -12.52
N GLN A 60 -18.03 3.67 -11.71
CA GLN A 60 -18.17 4.88 -10.91
C GLN A 60 -17.60 6.08 -11.68
N SER A 61 -18.29 7.22 -11.60
CA SER A 61 -17.75 8.47 -12.13
C SER A 61 -16.52 8.91 -11.32
N THR A 62 -15.45 9.29 -12.02
CA THR A 62 -14.18 9.74 -11.41
C THR A 62 -13.57 10.86 -12.23
N SER A 63 -12.86 11.75 -11.54
CA SER A 63 -12.10 12.84 -12.13
C SER A 63 -10.60 12.54 -12.29
N LEU A 64 -10.18 11.27 -12.21
CA LEU A 64 -8.76 10.92 -12.33
C LEU A 64 -8.27 11.18 -13.78
N LEU A 65 -7.31 12.10 -13.89
CA LEU A 65 -6.63 12.46 -15.13
C LEU A 65 -5.17 12.00 -15.04
N VAL A 66 -4.78 11.11 -15.94
CA VAL A 66 -3.39 10.63 -16.08
C VAL A 66 -2.96 10.87 -17.52
N ASP A 67 -1.85 11.59 -17.70
CA ASP A 67 -1.31 11.97 -19.02
C ASP A 67 -2.35 12.59 -19.96
N GLY A 68 -3.25 13.42 -19.40
CA GLY A 68 -4.32 14.07 -20.15
C GLY A 68 -5.49 13.16 -20.55
N LYS A 69 -5.49 11.89 -20.14
CA LYS A 69 -6.59 10.94 -20.34
C LYS A 69 -7.43 10.79 -19.07
N HIS A 70 -8.75 10.80 -19.23
CA HIS A 70 -9.68 10.47 -18.15
C HIS A 70 -9.71 8.96 -17.93
N LEU A 71 -9.54 8.55 -16.68
CA LEU A 71 -9.66 7.15 -16.27
C LEU A 71 -11.00 6.91 -15.56
N LEU A 72 -11.68 5.86 -15.99
CA LEU A 72 -12.91 5.36 -15.39
C LEU A 72 -12.56 4.36 -14.29
N LEU A 73 -13.13 4.54 -13.10
CA LEU A 73 -12.99 3.58 -12.00
C LEU A 73 -14.21 2.67 -12.05
N ALA A 74 -13.98 1.37 -12.08
CA ALA A 74 -15.06 0.40 -11.99
C ALA A 74 -14.79 -0.61 -10.88
N VAL A 75 -15.87 -1.20 -10.39
CA VAL A 75 -15.85 -2.35 -9.48
C VAL A 75 -16.58 -3.52 -10.14
N PRO A 76 -16.26 -4.77 -9.80
CA PRO A 76 -16.98 -5.92 -10.37
C PRO A 76 -18.45 -5.90 -9.98
N ASP A 77 -19.35 -6.04 -10.94
CA ASP A 77 -20.79 -6.18 -10.70
C ASP A 77 -21.13 -7.62 -10.30
N VAL A 78 -21.12 -7.88 -8.99
CA VAL A 78 -21.38 -9.22 -8.42
C VAL A 78 -22.81 -9.71 -8.62
N SER A 79 -23.73 -8.87 -9.12
CA SER A 79 -25.09 -9.30 -9.46
C SER A 79 -25.11 -10.22 -10.68
N CYS A 80 -24.18 -10.03 -11.62
CA CYS A 80 -24.04 -10.83 -12.82
C CYS A 80 -22.96 -11.91 -12.71
N ALA A 81 -22.98 -12.90 -13.61
CA ALA A 81 -22.00 -14.00 -13.62
C ALA A 81 -20.58 -13.51 -13.94
N ASP A 82 -20.45 -12.65 -14.96
CA ASP A 82 -19.15 -12.11 -15.39
C ASP A 82 -18.47 -11.31 -14.27
N GLY A 83 -19.23 -10.46 -13.57
CA GLY A 83 -18.68 -9.69 -12.45
C GLY A 83 -18.32 -10.53 -11.24
N ARG A 84 -18.98 -11.68 -11.01
CA ARG A 84 -18.53 -12.66 -9.99
C ARG A 84 -17.21 -13.31 -10.36
N ILE A 85 -17.02 -13.71 -11.62
CA ILE A 85 -15.75 -14.29 -12.10
C ILE A 85 -14.60 -13.28 -11.95
N VAL A 86 -14.81 -12.04 -12.41
CA VAL A 86 -13.83 -10.96 -12.25
C VAL A 86 -13.52 -10.71 -10.77
N ARG A 87 -14.55 -10.78 -9.90
CA ARG A 87 -14.38 -10.59 -8.47
C ARG A 87 -13.49 -11.68 -7.86
N GLU A 88 -13.70 -12.94 -8.22
CA GLU A 88 -12.88 -14.06 -7.75
C GLU A 88 -11.42 -13.90 -8.20
N GLU A 89 -11.17 -13.48 -9.45
CA GLU A 89 -9.82 -13.23 -9.95
C GLU A 89 -9.11 -12.12 -9.16
N ILE A 90 -9.82 -11.02 -8.87
CA ILE A 90 -9.29 -9.94 -8.03
C ILE A 90 -8.98 -10.45 -6.61
N GLU A 91 -9.85 -11.27 -6.01
CA GLU A 91 -9.63 -11.81 -4.67
C GLU A 91 -8.42 -12.74 -4.60
N GLN A 92 -8.20 -13.57 -5.62
CA GLN A 92 -7.00 -14.40 -5.72
C GLN A 92 -5.72 -13.55 -5.86
N ALA A 93 -5.78 -12.43 -6.58
CA ALA A 93 -4.65 -11.50 -6.67
C ALA A 93 -4.39 -10.79 -5.33
N GLU A 94 -5.44 -10.33 -4.65
CA GLU A 94 -5.36 -9.73 -3.31
C GLU A 94 -4.74 -10.69 -2.29
N GLU A 95 -5.09 -11.97 -2.35
CA GLU A 95 -4.49 -13.00 -1.49
C GLU A 95 -2.99 -13.13 -1.74
N LYS A 96 -2.56 -13.24 -2.99
CA LYS A 96 -1.13 -13.29 -3.36
C LYS A 96 -0.38 -12.02 -2.96
N LEU A 97 -1.03 -10.86 -3.05
CA LEU A 97 -0.42 -9.57 -2.67
C LEU A 97 -0.15 -9.45 -1.17
N ARG A 98 -0.76 -10.28 -0.32
CA ARG A 98 -0.46 -10.29 1.12
C ARG A 98 1.00 -10.61 1.42
N ASP A 99 1.59 -11.50 0.63
CA ASP A 99 3.00 -11.90 0.77
C ASP A 99 3.96 -10.83 0.22
N TYR A 100 3.44 -9.88 -0.57
CA TYR A 100 4.23 -8.84 -1.23
C TYR A 100 3.62 -7.44 -0.98
N PRO A 101 3.72 -6.94 0.27
CA PRO A 101 3.12 -5.66 0.66
C PRO A 101 3.74 -4.44 -0.05
N SER A 102 3.10 -3.28 0.09
CA SER A 102 3.71 -2.00 -0.26
C SER A 102 5.00 -1.77 0.50
N PHE A 103 5.87 -0.88 -0.01
CA PHE A 103 7.13 -0.54 0.67
C PHE A 103 6.89 -0.06 2.11
N GLU A 104 5.87 0.78 2.31
CA GLU A 104 5.49 1.29 3.63
C GLU A 104 5.14 0.17 4.62
N ASN A 105 4.25 -0.75 4.24
CA ASN A 105 3.89 -1.86 5.13
C ASN A 105 5.04 -2.85 5.30
N TRP A 106 5.85 -3.06 4.26
CA TRP A 106 7.04 -3.90 4.34
C TRP A 106 8.05 -3.34 5.33
N ILE A 107 8.38 -2.05 5.26
CA ILE A 107 9.35 -1.41 6.15
C ILE A 107 8.83 -1.36 7.59
N PHE A 108 7.54 -1.09 7.79
CA PHE A 108 6.93 -1.14 9.13
C PHE A 108 7.02 -2.54 9.75
N ASN A 109 6.76 -3.59 8.97
CA ASN A 109 6.92 -4.97 9.46
C ASN A 109 8.38 -5.32 9.74
N LYS A 110 9.31 -4.89 8.87
CA LYS A 110 10.76 -5.15 9.04
C LYS A 110 11.34 -4.47 10.27
N LEU A 111 10.86 -3.27 10.58
CA LEU A 111 11.30 -2.49 11.74
C LEU A 111 10.47 -2.78 12.99
N GLU A 112 9.55 -3.76 12.97
CA GLU A 112 8.66 -4.08 14.10
C GLU A 112 7.84 -2.86 14.60
N LEU A 113 7.51 -1.94 13.70
CA LEU A 113 6.71 -0.73 14.01
C LEU A 113 5.21 -1.03 14.06
N CYS A 114 4.78 -2.19 13.56
CA CYS A 114 3.41 -2.67 13.68
C CYS A 114 3.17 -3.23 15.08
N ASP A 115 2.21 -2.66 15.81
CA ASP A 115 1.85 -3.10 17.16
C ASP A 115 1.26 -4.53 17.10
N SER A 116 1.99 -5.51 17.60
CA SER A 116 1.59 -6.93 17.62
C SER A 116 0.54 -7.23 18.70
N GLY A 117 0.21 -6.25 19.55
CA GLY A 117 -0.79 -6.36 20.60
C GLY A 117 -1.79 -5.21 20.57
N MET A 118 -3.08 -5.54 20.50
CA MET A 118 -4.21 -4.62 20.73
C MET A 118 -4.48 -3.53 19.67
N SER A 119 -4.95 -3.94 18.49
CA SER A 119 -6.33 -3.59 18.11
C SER A 119 -6.75 -4.34 16.85
N LEU A 120 -7.72 -5.25 17.00
CA LEU A 120 -8.45 -5.85 15.88
C LEU A 120 -9.29 -4.82 15.08
N TRP A 121 -9.19 -3.52 15.42
CA TRP A 121 -10.08 -2.45 14.97
C TRP A 121 -9.38 -1.19 14.46
N ARG A 122 -8.05 -1.05 14.60
CA ARG A 122 -7.30 0.02 13.92
C ARG A 122 -6.39 -0.59 12.86
N ASN A 123 -6.88 -0.58 11.63
CA ASN A 123 -6.18 -1.05 10.42
C ASN A 123 -4.97 -0.20 10.01
N ASN A 124 -4.40 0.62 10.89
CA ASN A 124 -3.28 1.49 10.56
C ASN A 124 -2.21 1.30 11.63
N SER A 125 -0.96 1.12 11.20
CA SER A 125 0.18 1.42 12.05
C SER A 125 -0.07 2.78 12.73
N VAL A 126 0.25 2.92 14.01
CA VAL A 126 0.24 4.24 14.69
C VAL A 126 1.26 5.19 14.07
N TRP A 127 2.10 4.65 13.19
CA TRP A 127 3.14 5.31 12.47
C TRP A 127 2.70 5.69 11.05
N LEU A 128 3.00 6.92 10.64
CA LEU A 128 2.88 7.40 9.26
C LEU A 128 4.27 7.56 8.66
N MET A 129 4.45 7.14 7.41
CA MET A 129 5.72 7.30 6.70
C MET A 129 5.73 8.57 5.85
N ALA A 130 6.84 9.30 5.88
CA ALA A 130 7.11 10.42 4.98
C ALA A 130 8.55 10.35 4.49
N PHE A 131 8.78 10.69 3.23
CA PHE A 131 10.12 10.88 2.71
C PHE A 131 10.59 12.30 3.00
N SER A 132 11.84 12.46 3.42
CA SER A 132 12.47 13.78 3.44
C SER A 132 12.50 14.39 2.04
N HIS A 133 12.52 15.72 1.94
CA HIS A 133 12.50 16.44 0.65
C HIS A 133 13.59 15.99 -0.34
N LYS A 134 14.74 15.52 0.16
CA LYS A 134 15.84 15.01 -0.67
C LYS A 134 15.88 13.48 -0.78
N HIS A 135 14.86 12.78 -0.26
CA HIS A 135 14.79 11.32 -0.17
C HIS A 135 16.07 10.71 0.43
N LYS A 136 16.64 11.38 1.43
CA LYS A 136 17.87 10.95 2.13
C LYS A 136 17.61 10.23 3.45
N VAL A 137 16.39 10.33 3.92
CA VAL A 137 15.92 9.88 5.22
C VAL A 137 14.44 9.56 5.08
N ILE A 138 14.03 8.43 5.65
CA ILE A 138 12.62 8.08 5.86
C ILE A 138 12.24 8.54 7.27
N LEU A 139 11.18 9.34 7.35
CA LEU A 139 10.60 9.83 8.59
C LEU A 139 9.37 9.01 8.93
N PHE A 140 9.30 8.57 10.17
CA PHE A 140 8.15 7.89 10.74
C PHE A 140 7.53 8.79 11.81
N GLN A 141 6.29 9.21 11.64
CA GLN A 141 5.55 10.02 12.60
C GLN A 141 4.66 9.13 13.47
N SER A 142 4.72 9.28 14.80
CA SER A 142 3.86 8.56 15.75
C SER A 142 3.19 9.53 16.70
N SER A 143 1.93 9.24 17.05
CA SER A 143 1.24 9.99 18.10
C SER A 143 1.90 9.78 19.46
N LEU A 144 2.15 10.88 20.18
CA LEU A 144 2.68 10.81 21.53
C LEU A 144 1.66 10.18 22.51
N GLY A 145 2.18 9.41 23.46
CA GLY A 145 1.46 8.98 24.64
C GLY A 145 1.23 10.15 25.60
N TYR A 146 0.37 9.93 26.60
CA TYR A 146 0.03 10.94 27.62
C TYR A 146 1.25 11.52 28.35
N LEU A 147 2.33 10.74 28.46
CA LEU A 147 3.59 11.13 29.09
C LEU A 147 4.59 11.79 28.12
N GLY A 148 4.20 12.14 26.89
CA GLY A 148 5.09 12.72 25.88
C GLY A 148 6.10 11.74 25.26
N ASN A 149 5.90 10.44 25.52
CA ASN A 149 6.71 9.37 24.95
C ASN A 149 6.09 8.87 23.65
N VAL A 150 6.94 8.46 22.72
CA VAL A 150 6.51 7.76 21.50
C VAL A 150 5.76 6.49 21.89
N ARG A 151 4.63 6.21 21.24
CA ARG A 151 3.91 4.94 21.42
C ARG A 151 4.61 3.85 20.62
N GLY A 152 5.00 2.77 21.30
CA GLY A 152 5.72 1.65 20.71
C GLY A 152 7.24 1.75 20.85
N LYS A 153 7.93 0.69 20.39
CA LYS A 153 9.40 0.62 20.38
C LYS A 153 9.95 1.50 19.24
N VAL A 154 11.01 2.26 19.51
CA VAL A 154 11.83 2.87 18.46
C VAL A 154 12.86 1.82 18.03
N PRO A 155 12.92 1.44 16.74
CA PRO A 155 13.90 0.47 16.26
C PRO A 155 15.33 0.98 16.49
N ASP A 156 16.28 0.09 16.78
CA ASP A 156 17.66 0.48 17.10
C ASP A 156 18.36 1.20 15.93
N GLU A 157 17.95 0.88 14.70
CA GLU A 157 18.43 1.53 13.47
C GLU A 157 17.82 2.92 13.23
N CYS A 158 16.85 3.31 14.05
CA CYS A 158 16.16 4.59 13.96
C CYS A 158 16.56 5.53 15.10
N ILE A 159 16.65 6.82 14.79
CA ILE A 159 16.93 7.87 15.76
C ILE A 159 15.68 8.71 15.98
N ARG A 160 15.24 8.81 17.23
CA ARG A 160 14.18 9.76 17.60
C ARG A 160 14.67 11.18 17.39
N ILE A 161 13.94 11.96 16.62
CA ILE A 161 14.23 13.39 16.48
C ILE A 161 13.80 14.08 17.77
N LYS A 162 14.77 14.70 18.45
CA LYS A 162 14.64 15.25 19.82
C LYS A 162 13.37 16.10 19.98
N HIS A 163 12.57 15.79 21.02
CA HIS A 163 11.32 16.48 21.38
C HIS A 163 10.22 16.52 20.30
N SER A 164 10.28 15.66 19.29
CA SER A 164 9.28 15.62 18.22
C SER A 164 8.55 14.28 18.15
N GLU A 165 7.44 14.27 17.42
CA GLU A 165 6.62 13.10 17.10
C GLU A 165 7.27 12.20 16.03
N TYR A 166 8.48 12.53 15.59
CA TYR A 166 9.14 11.90 14.45
C TYR A 166 10.34 11.05 14.87
N VAL A 167 10.51 9.95 14.15
CA VAL A 167 11.64 9.04 14.20
C VAL A 167 12.24 8.95 12.80
N ALA A 168 13.55 9.09 12.69
CA ALA A 168 14.26 9.04 11.42
C ALA A 168 14.99 7.70 11.28
N LEU A 169 14.79 7.03 10.16
CA LEU A 169 15.71 5.99 9.70
C LEU A 169 16.84 6.70 8.97
N LEU A 170 18.00 6.81 9.62
CA LEU A 170 19.21 7.29 8.98
C LEU A 170 19.84 6.12 8.25
N GLU A 171 20.02 6.29 6.95
CA GLU A 171 20.72 5.31 6.16
C GLU A 171 22.17 5.75 6.04
N GLU A 172 23.04 5.04 6.74
CA GLU A 172 24.49 5.19 6.61
C GLU A 172 25.00 4.68 5.26
#